data_AF-A0A962MNF2-F1
#
_entry.id   AF-A0A962MNF2-F1
#
_cell.length_a   1.000
_cell.length_b   1.000
_cell.length_c   1.000
_cell.angle_alpha   90.00
_cell.angle_beta   90.00
_cell.angle_gamma   90.00
#
_symmetry.space_group_name_H-M   'P 1'
#
loop_
_entity.id
_entity.type
_entity.pdbx_description
1 polymer ?
#
loop_
_entity_poly.entity_id
_entity_poly.type
_entity_poly.pdbx_seq_one_letter_code
_entity_poly.pdbx_strand_id
1 'polypeptide(L)'
;FHPLGERAVAPAAADAGIIYSLSSMSSVSIEEIGALTNAPKWFQIYVWRDRGIVRDFIARARSAGFKALCLTVDVQIAGNRERDLYNGLTVPPKLNAKMLLDMMRYPGWCFNMLRHEPLQAANVVGKAAQVGEGVSTVLAYVSAQFDRSVTWADAEWMIQEWNGPFAIKGILSVQ
;
A
#
# COMPACT_ATOMS: atom_id res chain seq x y z
N PHE A 1 5.82 13.21 -4.60
CA PHE A 1 4.63 12.94 -3.75
C PHE A 1 4.08 14.25 -3.21
N HIS A 2 2.76 14.30 -2.97
CA HIS A 2 2.04 15.46 -2.45
C HIS A 2 1.41 15.10 -1.09
N PRO A 3 1.30 16.03 -0.12
CA PRO A 3 0.74 15.74 1.20
C PRO A 3 -0.68 15.15 1.20
N LEU A 4 -1.51 15.54 0.22
CA LEU A 4 -2.86 14.97 0.09
C LEU A 4 -2.84 13.50 -0.35
N GLY A 5 -1.76 13.04 -1.01
CA GLY A 5 -1.61 11.65 -1.44
C GLY A 5 -2.86 11.09 -2.13
N GLU A 6 -3.31 9.93 -1.67
CA GLU A 6 -4.48 9.22 -2.15
C GLU A 6 -5.79 10.00 -1.94
N ARG A 7 -5.85 10.94 -0.98
CA ARG A 7 -7.02 11.81 -0.75
C ARG A 7 -7.31 12.73 -1.94
N ALA A 8 -6.28 13.10 -2.70
CA ALA A 8 -6.46 13.87 -3.93
C ALA A 8 -6.78 12.98 -5.13
N VAL A 9 -6.18 11.79 -5.20
CA VAL A 9 -6.28 10.90 -6.36
C VAL A 9 -7.64 10.22 -6.44
N ALA A 10 -8.20 9.76 -5.31
CA ALA A 10 -9.47 9.03 -5.31
C ALA A 10 -10.67 9.88 -5.80
N PRO A 11 -10.86 11.13 -5.35
CA PRO A 11 -11.88 12.02 -5.92
C PRO A 11 -11.60 12.39 -7.38
N ALA A 12 -10.35 12.69 -7.73
CA ALA A 12 -10.00 13.04 -9.11
C ALA A 12 -10.30 11.90 -10.11
N ALA A 13 -10.07 10.64 -9.70
CA ALA A 13 -10.46 9.48 -10.49
C ALA A 13 -11.99 9.38 -10.65
N ALA A 14 -12.74 9.68 -9.59
CA ALA A 14 -14.20 9.71 -9.64
C ALA A 14 -14.72 10.79 -10.61
N ASP A 15 -14.16 12.01 -10.54
CA ASP A 15 -14.51 13.12 -11.43
C ASP A 15 -14.20 12.81 -12.89
N ALA A 16 -13.11 12.07 -13.14
CA ALA A 16 -12.73 11.60 -14.47
C ALA A 16 -13.51 10.36 -14.95
N GLY A 17 -14.40 9.79 -14.12
CA GLY A 17 -15.17 8.59 -14.47
C GLY A 17 -14.33 7.31 -14.59
N ILE A 18 -13.17 7.24 -13.93
CA ILE A 18 -12.28 6.08 -13.95
C ILE A 18 -12.18 5.40 -12.58
N ILE A 19 -11.81 4.12 -12.59
CA ILE A 19 -11.68 3.34 -11.36
C ILE A 19 -10.35 3.66 -10.68
N TYR A 20 -10.44 4.00 -9.39
CA TYR A 20 -9.26 4.10 -8.52
C TYR A 20 -8.98 2.76 -7.82
N SER A 21 -7.72 2.33 -7.82
CA SER A 21 -7.26 1.14 -7.10
C SER A 21 -6.36 1.54 -5.93
N LEU A 22 -6.79 1.24 -4.71
CA LEU A 22 -6.05 1.54 -3.48
C LEU A 22 -5.06 0.43 -3.16
N SER A 23 -3.81 0.77 -2.84
CA SER A 23 -2.83 -0.21 -2.38
C SER A 23 -3.05 -0.61 -0.91
N SER A 24 -2.82 -1.88 -0.58
CA SER A 24 -2.74 -2.31 0.82
C SER A 24 -1.65 -1.58 1.63
N MET A 25 -0.64 -1.02 0.94
CA MET A 25 0.46 -0.23 1.50
C MET A 25 0.22 1.29 1.44
N SER A 26 -1.01 1.72 1.21
CA SER A 26 -1.37 3.14 1.08
C SER A 26 -1.11 3.96 2.35
N SER A 27 -0.89 5.27 2.13
CA SER A 27 -0.79 6.26 3.20
C SER A 27 -2.13 6.74 3.77
N VAL A 28 -3.23 6.30 3.17
CA VAL A 28 -4.61 6.61 3.57
C VAL A 28 -5.35 5.31 3.79
N SER A 29 -6.22 5.26 4.80
CA SER A 29 -6.91 4.02 5.16
C SER A 29 -7.98 3.64 4.14
N ILE A 30 -8.32 2.35 4.10
CA ILE A 30 -9.45 1.80 3.34
C ILE A 30 -10.75 2.58 3.65
N GLU A 31 -11.01 2.85 4.93
CA GLU A 31 -12.22 3.51 5.41
C GLU A 31 -12.29 4.95 4.91
N GLU A 32 -11.18 5.67 4.99
CA GLU A 32 -11.12 7.06 4.56
C GLU A 32 -11.32 7.19 3.05
N ILE A 33 -10.69 6.33 2.26
CA ILE A 33 -10.91 6.29 0.81
C ILE A 33 -12.36 5.89 0.47
N GLY A 34 -12.96 5.00 1.27
CA GLY A 34 -14.38 4.67 1.18
C GLY A 34 -15.30 5.88 1.39
N ALA A 35 -14.97 6.72 2.38
CA ALA A 35 -15.74 7.91 2.72
C ALA A 35 -15.57 9.07 1.72
N LEU A 36 -14.42 9.17 1.04
CA LEU A 36 -14.11 10.27 0.13
C LEU A 36 -14.89 10.24 -1.18
N THR A 37 -15.36 9.08 -1.63
CA THR A 37 -16.14 8.98 -2.87
C THR A 37 -16.97 7.71 -2.92
N ASN A 38 -18.17 7.78 -3.50
CA ASN A 38 -19.01 6.63 -3.77
C ASN A 38 -18.72 5.97 -5.14
N ALA A 39 -17.81 6.53 -5.94
CA ALA A 39 -17.42 5.95 -7.21
C ALA A 39 -16.83 4.53 -7.05
N PRO A 40 -16.92 3.68 -8.08
CA PRO A 40 -16.32 2.34 -8.05
C PRO A 40 -14.82 2.39 -7.78
N LYS A 41 -14.38 1.62 -6.78
CA LYS A 41 -12.98 1.52 -6.36
C LYS A 41 -12.56 0.06 -6.23
N TRP A 42 -11.30 -0.24 -6.49
CA TRP A 42 -10.69 -1.55 -6.31
C TRP A 42 -9.68 -1.52 -5.17
N PHE A 43 -9.53 -2.65 -4.48
CA PHE A 43 -8.53 -2.78 -3.42
C PHE A 43 -7.46 -3.78 -3.85
N GLN A 44 -6.23 -3.29 -3.98
CA GLN A 44 -5.06 -4.10 -4.28
C GLN A 44 -4.51 -4.70 -2.98
N ILE A 45 -4.27 -6.00 -3.01
CA ILE A 45 -3.84 -6.78 -1.84
C ILE A 45 -2.75 -7.78 -2.23
N TYR A 46 -1.92 -8.19 -1.26
CA TYR A 46 -0.96 -9.28 -1.39
C TYR A 46 -1.39 -10.47 -0.53
N VAL A 47 -0.89 -11.67 -0.84
CA VAL A 47 -0.99 -12.79 0.09
C VAL A 47 0.01 -12.58 1.22
N TRP A 48 -0.49 -12.31 2.42
CA TRP A 48 0.32 -12.14 3.62
C TRP A 48 0.38 -13.44 4.40
N ARG A 49 1.48 -13.68 5.12
CA ARG A 49 1.62 -14.84 6.00
C ARG A 49 0.49 -14.90 7.02
N ASP A 50 0.20 -13.79 7.69
CA ASP A 50 -0.94 -13.69 8.60
C ASP A 50 -2.25 -13.51 7.81
N ARG A 51 -3.00 -14.62 7.72
CA ARG A 51 -4.30 -14.67 7.03
C ARG A 51 -5.39 -13.89 7.76
N GLY A 52 -5.23 -13.62 9.07
CA GLY A 52 -6.10 -12.73 9.82
C GLY A 52 -6.02 -11.29 9.33
N ILE A 53 -4.84 -10.84 8.88
CA ILE A 53 -4.69 -9.51 8.27
C ILE A 53 -5.36 -9.45 6.91
N VAL A 54 -5.21 -10.49 6.10
CA VAL A 54 -5.88 -10.56 4.80
C VAL A 54 -7.40 -10.53 4.97
N ARG A 55 -7.97 -11.32 5.88
CA ARG A 55 -9.41 -11.28 6.20
C ARG A 55 -9.88 -9.91 6.66
N ASP A 56 -9.11 -9.28 7.55
CA ASP A 56 -9.38 -7.93 8.04
C ASP A 56 -9.42 -6.90 6.89
N PHE A 57 -8.44 -6.94 5.98
CA PHE A 57 -8.47 -6.06 4.81
C PHE A 57 -9.65 -6.31 3.89
N ILE A 58 -9.98 -7.57 3.63
CA ILE A 58 -11.14 -7.95 2.79
C ILE A 58 -12.44 -7.43 3.42
N ALA A 59 -12.62 -7.62 4.74
CA ALA A 59 -13.80 -7.16 5.46
C ALA A 59 -13.91 -5.63 5.47
N ARG A 60 -12.81 -4.93 5.72
CA ARG A 60 -12.72 -3.47 5.70
C ARG A 60 -13.02 -2.91 4.30
N ALA A 61 -12.41 -3.48 3.26
CA ALA A 61 -12.63 -3.07 1.87
C ALA A 61 -14.09 -3.27 1.46
N ARG A 62 -14.70 -4.41 1.83
CA ARG A 62 -16.12 -4.67 1.57
C ARG A 62 -17.00 -3.62 2.26
N SER A 63 -16.74 -3.35 3.54
CA SER A 63 -17.50 -2.39 4.34
C SER A 63 -17.36 -0.96 3.82
N ALA A 64 -16.18 -0.61 3.28
CA ALA A 64 -15.88 0.68 2.65
C ALA A 64 -16.38 0.79 1.19
N GLY A 65 -17.15 -0.19 0.70
CA GLY A 65 -17.81 -0.12 -0.60
C GLY A 65 -16.92 -0.37 -1.81
N PHE A 66 -15.74 -0.98 -1.62
CA PHE A 66 -14.89 -1.41 -2.73
C PHE A 66 -15.61 -2.49 -3.55
N LYS A 67 -15.43 -2.45 -4.86
CA LYS A 67 -16.18 -3.27 -5.83
C LYS A 67 -15.41 -4.48 -6.35
N ALA A 68 -14.09 -4.46 -6.24
CA ALA A 68 -13.25 -5.60 -6.61
C ALA A 68 -11.99 -5.68 -5.76
N LEU A 69 -11.42 -6.90 -5.70
CA LEU A 69 -10.07 -7.12 -5.22
C LEU A 69 -9.11 -7.35 -6.39
N CYS A 70 -7.89 -6.84 -6.23
CA CYS A 70 -6.78 -7.09 -7.15
C CYS A 70 -5.62 -7.76 -6.40
N LEU A 71 -5.53 -9.09 -6.50
CA LEU A 71 -4.45 -9.84 -5.88
C LEU A 71 -3.16 -9.67 -6.68
N THR A 72 -2.11 -9.17 -6.04
CA THR A 72 -0.79 -9.01 -6.66
C THR A 72 0.10 -10.22 -6.37
N VAL A 73 0.53 -10.90 -7.43
CA VAL A 73 1.30 -12.17 -7.36
C VAL A 73 2.73 -12.04 -7.87
N ASP A 74 3.21 -10.82 -8.16
CA ASP A 74 4.54 -10.53 -8.72
C ASP A 74 5.54 -9.98 -7.68
N VAL A 75 5.20 -9.99 -6.38
CA VAL A 75 6.04 -9.47 -5.28
C VAL A 75 6.10 -10.42 -4.08
N GLN A 76 6.70 -11.60 -4.26
CA GLN A 76 7.00 -12.54 -3.16
C GLN A 76 8.23 -12.10 -2.35
N ILE A 77 9.10 -11.30 -2.97
CA ILE A 77 10.30 -10.73 -2.37
C ILE A 77 10.37 -9.26 -2.81
N ALA A 78 10.85 -8.39 -1.93
CA ALA A 78 11.16 -7.02 -2.30
C ALA A 78 12.15 -7.00 -3.48
N GLY A 79 11.80 -6.30 -4.56
CA GLY A 79 12.67 -6.17 -5.72
C GLY A 79 13.96 -5.40 -5.39
N ASN A 80 15.05 -5.74 -6.08
CA ASN A 80 16.33 -5.04 -5.94
C ASN A 80 16.29 -3.67 -6.64
N ARG A 81 15.88 -2.63 -5.91
CA ARG A 81 15.86 -1.25 -6.41
C ARG A 81 17.18 -0.55 -6.10
N GLU A 82 18.17 -0.72 -6.96
CA GLU A 82 19.53 -0.18 -6.78
C GLU A 82 19.57 1.34 -6.60
N ARG A 83 18.64 2.06 -7.25
CA ARG A 83 18.51 3.52 -7.09
C ARG A 83 18.14 3.92 -5.66
N ASP A 84 17.29 3.14 -5.00
CA ASP A 84 16.86 3.41 -3.62
C ASP A 84 18.05 3.23 -2.68
N LEU A 85 18.82 2.15 -2.87
CA LEU A 85 20.08 1.90 -2.13
C LEU A 85 21.11 3.01 -2.37
N TYR A 86 21.33 3.39 -3.62
CA TYR A 86 22.29 4.42 -4.01
C TYR A 86 21.96 5.81 -3.44
N ASN A 87 20.68 6.14 -3.32
CA ASN A 87 20.24 7.42 -2.77
C ASN A 87 20.01 7.41 -1.25
N GLY A 88 20.19 6.27 -0.58
CA GLY A 88 19.97 6.15 0.86
C GLY A 88 18.49 6.10 1.26
N LEU A 89 17.60 5.80 0.31
CA LEU A 89 16.18 5.49 0.56
C LEU A 89 16.06 4.06 1.11
N THR A 90 16.70 3.83 2.25
CA THR A 90 16.67 2.59 3.02
C THR A 90 15.70 2.71 4.19
N VAL A 91 15.53 1.63 4.93
CA VAL A 91 14.76 1.62 6.17
C VAL A 91 15.69 1.23 7.33
N PRO A 92 15.99 2.12 8.28
CA PRO A 92 15.67 3.56 8.27
C PRO A 92 16.43 4.32 7.15
N PRO A 93 15.95 5.51 6.72
CA PRO A 93 16.64 6.33 5.74
C PRO A 93 18.02 6.74 6.23
N LYS A 94 19.03 6.65 5.36
CA LYS A 94 20.40 7.06 5.70
C LYS A 94 20.61 8.50 5.24
N LEU A 95 20.59 9.43 6.20
CA LEU A 95 20.97 10.81 5.96
C LEU A 95 22.44 10.85 5.52
N ASN A 96 22.67 11.26 4.27
CA ASN A 96 23.99 11.46 3.72
C ASN A 96 24.08 12.87 3.11
N ALA A 97 25.30 13.36 2.87
CA ALA A 97 25.53 14.71 2.34
C ALA A 97 24.79 14.96 1.01
N LYS A 98 24.67 13.92 0.17
CA LYS A 98 23.95 13.99 -1.10
C LYS A 98 22.45 14.19 -0.89
N MET A 99 21.84 13.48 0.06
CA MET A 99 20.43 13.61 0.42
C MET A 99 20.14 15.00 1.02
N LEU A 100 21.02 15.53 1.87
CA LEU A 100 20.90 16.90 2.38
C LEU A 100 20.99 17.94 1.26
N LEU A 101 21.93 17.79 0.33
CA LEU A 101 22.04 18.65 -0.85
C LEU A 101 20.79 18.59 -1.72
N ASP A 102 20.23 17.39 -1.92
CA ASP A 102 19.01 17.20 -2.69
C ASP A 102 17.80 17.88 -2.00
N MET A 103 17.65 17.72 -0.68
CA MET A 103 16.63 18.42 0.10
C MET A 103 16.74 19.95 -0.02
N MET A 104 17.95 20.51 0.00
CA MET A 104 18.17 21.94 -0.18
C MET A 104 17.76 22.45 -1.56
N ARG A 105 17.76 21.60 -2.60
CA ARG A 105 17.29 21.95 -3.94
C ARG A 105 15.77 22.00 -4.06
N TYR A 106 15.04 21.39 -3.12
CA TYR A 106 13.58 21.32 -3.13
C TYR A 106 12.95 21.83 -1.81
N PRO A 107 13.23 23.08 -1.39
CA PRO A 107 12.81 23.60 -0.09
C PRO A 107 11.28 23.64 0.06
N GLY A 108 10.54 23.96 -1.00
CA GLY A 108 9.08 23.95 -0.98
C GLY A 108 8.50 22.55 -0.74
N TRP A 109 9.14 21.51 -1.29
CA TRP A 109 8.74 20.12 -1.05
C TRP A 109 9.04 19.70 0.40
N CYS A 110 10.24 19.98 0.90
CA CYS A 110 10.61 19.69 2.28
C CYS A 110 9.69 20.40 3.28
N PHE A 111 9.42 21.68 3.05
CA PHE A 111 8.54 22.48 3.89
C PHE A 111 7.12 21.94 3.93
N ASN A 112 6.55 21.58 2.77
CA ASN A 112 5.25 20.93 2.72
C ASN A 112 5.28 19.63 3.51
N MET A 113 6.31 18.79 3.34
CA MET A 113 6.36 17.51 4.05
C MET A 113 6.52 17.65 5.56
N LEU A 114 7.21 18.69 6.04
CA LEU A 114 7.35 18.97 7.47
C LEU A 114 6.08 19.53 8.12
N ARG A 115 5.20 20.17 7.34
CA ARG A 115 3.95 20.76 7.85
C ARG A 115 2.75 19.82 7.83
N HIS A 116 2.88 18.67 7.20
CA HIS A 116 1.80 17.70 7.07
C HIS A 116 2.13 16.42 7.85
N GLU A 117 1.11 15.60 8.04
CA GLU A 117 1.25 14.33 8.76
C GLU A 117 2.30 13.43 8.10
N PRO A 118 3.10 12.71 8.90
CA PRO A 118 4.10 11.81 8.36
C PRO A 118 3.43 10.69 7.55
N LEU A 119 4.08 10.29 6.47
CA LEU A 119 3.65 9.13 5.68
C LEU A 119 3.73 7.87 6.54
N GLN A 120 2.60 7.21 6.70
CA GLN A 120 2.47 5.98 7.45
C GLN A 120 1.68 4.99 6.62
N ALA A 121 1.95 3.69 6.71
CA ALA A 121 1.13 2.70 6.01
C ALA A 121 -0.19 2.50 6.78
N ALA A 122 -1.16 3.39 6.52
CA ALA A 122 -2.36 3.59 7.34
C ALA A 122 -3.19 2.31 7.57
N ASN A 123 -3.14 1.37 6.63
CA ASN A 123 -3.87 0.10 6.77
C ASN A 123 -3.24 -0.87 7.78
N VAL A 124 -1.95 -0.71 8.10
CA VAL A 124 -1.16 -1.66 8.91
C VAL A 124 -0.61 -1.07 10.19
N VAL A 125 -0.64 0.26 10.35
CA VAL A 125 -0.03 0.98 11.48
C VAL A 125 -0.51 0.47 12.84
N GLY A 126 -1.82 0.23 13.03
CA GLY A 126 -2.34 -0.26 14.31
C GLY A 126 -1.84 -1.66 14.70
N LYS A 127 -1.56 -2.52 13.70
CA LYS A 127 -1.01 -3.88 13.92
C LYS A 127 0.51 -3.87 14.05
N ALA A 128 1.18 -3.00 13.29
CA ALA A 128 2.63 -2.81 13.39
C ALA A 128 3.04 -2.13 14.70
N ALA A 129 2.20 -1.26 15.26
CA ALA A 129 2.42 -0.62 16.56
C ALA A 129 2.48 -1.64 17.72
N GLN A 130 1.87 -2.83 17.57
CA GLN A 130 2.00 -3.92 18.54
C GLN A 130 3.40 -4.55 18.57
N VAL A 131 4.21 -4.30 17.53
CA VAL A 131 5.58 -4.82 17.38
C VAL A 131 6.63 -3.75 17.74
N GLY A 132 6.26 -2.46 17.73
CA GLY A 132 7.08 -1.33 18.14
C GLY A 132 6.69 -0.02 17.46
N GLU A 133 7.27 1.09 17.89
CA GLU A 133 6.97 2.42 17.33
C GLU A 133 7.86 2.77 16.12
N GLY A 134 7.32 3.54 15.17
CA GLY A 134 8.08 4.13 14.07
C GLY A 134 7.93 3.48 12.68
N VAL A 135 8.21 4.27 11.64
CA VAL A 135 8.07 3.89 10.22
C VAL A 135 8.95 2.69 9.83
N SER A 136 10.13 2.56 10.45
CA SER A 136 11.01 1.42 10.23
C SER A 136 10.41 0.10 10.68
N THR A 137 9.67 0.12 11.78
CA THR A 137 8.98 -1.05 12.34
C THR A 137 7.84 -1.49 11.45
N VAL A 138 7.09 -0.54 10.88
CA VAL A 138 6.00 -0.80 9.92
C VAL A 138 6.53 -1.48 8.65
N LEU A 139 7.64 -0.99 8.09
CA LEU A 139 8.25 -1.58 6.90
C LEU A 139 8.89 -2.95 7.17
N ALA A 140 9.53 -3.14 8.33
CA ALA A 140 10.03 -4.44 8.76
C ALA A 140 8.88 -5.44 8.94
N TYR A 141 7.79 -5.02 9.56
CA TYR A 141 6.57 -5.81 9.73
C TYR A 141 6.00 -6.24 8.38
N VAL A 142 5.80 -5.31 7.46
CA VAL A 142 5.30 -5.60 6.10
C VAL A 142 6.24 -6.56 5.36
N SER A 143 7.55 -6.34 5.48
CA SER A 143 8.56 -7.20 4.84
C SER A 143 8.49 -8.64 5.36
N ALA A 144 8.22 -8.82 6.66
CA ALA A 144 8.04 -10.13 7.28
C ALA A 144 6.72 -10.82 6.87
N GLN A 145 5.73 -10.05 6.41
CA GLN A 145 4.44 -10.57 5.98
C GLN A 145 4.45 -11.11 4.55
N PHE A 146 5.43 -10.78 3.71
CA PHE A 146 5.51 -11.35 2.36
C PHE A 146 5.73 -12.87 2.45
N ASP A 147 4.74 -13.60 1.95
CA ASP A 147 4.76 -15.05 1.89
C ASP A 147 5.43 -15.52 0.58
N ARG A 148 6.39 -16.44 0.70
CA ARG A 148 7.06 -17.06 -0.46
C ARG A 148 6.43 -18.40 -0.84
N SER A 149 5.59 -18.97 0.03
CA SER A 149 4.87 -20.21 -0.22
C SER A 149 3.49 -20.00 -0.85
N VAL A 150 3.27 -18.86 -1.50
CA VAL A 150 1.99 -18.55 -2.16
C VAL A 150 1.74 -19.53 -3.30
N THR A 151 0.57 -20.13 -3.29
CA THR A 151 0.05 -21.07 -4.27
C THR A 151 -1.30 -20.62 -4.79
N TRP A 152 -1.82 -21.33 -5.80
CA TRP A 152 -3.17 -21.10 -6.31
C TRP A 152 -4.28 -21.37 -5.27
N ALA A 153 -4.03 -22.23 -4.28
CA ALA A 153 -4.98 -22.46 -3.19
C ALA A 153 -5.21 -21.20 -2.34
N ASP A 154 -4.18 -20.36 -2.20
CA ASP A 154 -4.31 -19.08 -1.50
C ASP A 154 -5.17 -18.09 -2.28
N ALA A 155 -5.01 -18.04 -3.60
CA ALA A 155 -5.85 -17.23 -4.47
C ALA A 155 -7.31 -17.71 -4.45
N GLU A 156 -7.54 -19.02 -4.50
CA GLU A 156 -8.87 -19.62 -4.40
C GLU A 156 -9.54 -19.26 -3.06
N TRP A 157 -8.82 -19.39 -1.94
CA TRP A 157 -9.33 -18.98 -0.64
C TRP A 157 -9.68 -17.49 -0.60
N MET A 158 -8.84 -16.61 -1.15
CA MET A 158 -9.13 -15.17 -1.20
C MET A 158 -10.33 -14.83 -2.10
N ILE A 159 -10.53 -15.56 -3.20
CA ILE A 159 -11.70 -15.42 -4.07
C ILE A 159 -12.97 -15.78 -3.28
N GLN A 160 -12.95 -16.88 -2.52
CA GLN A 160 -14.07 -17.30 -1.67
C GLN A 160 -14.35 -16.30 -0.56
N GLU A 161 -13.31 -15.82 0.14
CA GLU A 161 -13.44 -14.83 1.22
C GLU A 161 -13.98 -13.48 0.70
N TRP A 162 -13.60 -13.08 -0.52
CA TRP A 162 -14.11 -11.86 -1.16
C TRP A 162 -15.51 -12.01 -1.76
N ASN A 163 -15.85 -13.16 -2.34
CA ASN A 163 -17.16 -13.43 -2.91
C ASN A 163 -17.67 -12.27 -3.81
N GLY A 164 -16.86 -11.88 -4.80
CA GLY A 164 -17.15 -10.76 -5.68
C GLY A 164 -16.14 -10.64 -6.82
N PRO A 165 -16.19 -9.56 -7.63
CA PRO A 165 -15.24 -9.35 -8.73
C PRO A 165 -13.79 -9.38 -8.24
N PHE A 166 -12.96 -10.20 -8.91
CA PHE A 166 -11.60 -10.47 -8.47
C PHE A 166 -10.66 -10.50 -9.68
N ALA A 167 -9.51 -9.86 -9.56
CA ALA A 167 -8.48 -9.83 -10.59
C ALA A 167 -7.14 -10.31 -10.02
N ILE A 168 -6.40 -11.05 -10.83
CA ILE A 168 -5.02 -11.45 -10.52
C ILE A 168 -4.08 -10.56 -11.31
N LYS A 169 -3.29 -9.75 -10.61
CA LYS A 169 -2.32 -8.81 -11.15
C LYS A 169 -0.92 -9.40 -11.06
N GLY A 170 -0.18 -9.34 -12.17
CA GLY A 170 1.22 -9.79 -12.23
C GLY A 170 1.42 -11.06 -13.04
N ILE A 171 0.40 -11.52 -13.77
CA ILE A 171 0.51 -12.65 -14.70
C ILE A 171 1.25 -12.20 -15.96
N LEU A 172 2.29 -12.95 -16.33
CA LEU A 172 3.12 -12.69 -17.51
C LEU A 172 3.06 -13.83 -18.54
N SER A 173 2.36 -14.92 -18.23
CA SER A 173 2.20 -16.10 -19.10
C SER A 173 0.74 -16.50 -19.21
N VAL A 174 0.38 -17.13 -20.33
CA VAL A 174 -0.96 -17.68 -20.58
C VAL A 174 -1.16 -19.09 -20.01
N GLN A 175 -0.06 -19.71 -19.54
CA GLN A 175 -0.03 -21.05 -18.95
C GLN A 175 -0.51 -21.05 -17.51
#